data_AF-A0A840P9X4-F1
#
_entry.id   AF-A0A840P9X4-F1
#
_cell.length_a   1.000
_cell.length_b   1.000
_cell.length_c   1.000
_cell.angle_alpha   90.00
_cell.angle_beta   90.00
_cell.angle_gamma   90.00
#
_symmetry.space_group_name_H-M   'P 1'
#
loop_
_entity.id
_entity.type
_entity.pdbx_description
1 polymer ?
#
loop_
_entity_poly.entity_id
_entity_poly.type
_entity_poly.pdbx_seq_one_letter_code
_entity_poly.pdbx_strand_id
1 'polypeptide(L)'
;MADPDAPGGASGPRAETPTDVDPRNLVKREQDFYEEHTAVVRAVADAMERLAALGNFWGDDSDGRRFYEGAEGRNGYRAASAAVESHAANLAEAYLRIGNDLVIAGTNIQGANWDTIAQMVRKVDQHVETPETDAEVT
;
A
#
# COMPACT_ATOMS: atom_id res chain seq x y z
N MET A 1 45.80 37.58 -27.54
CA MET A 1 44.35 37.63 -27.85
C MET A 1 44.00 36.26 -28.41
N ALA A 2 43.44 35.40 -27.58
CA ALA A 2 42.90 34.09 -27.97
C ALA A 2 41.38 34.22 -27.86
N ASP A 3 40.67 33.79 -28.89
CA ASP A 3 39.21 33.84 -28.98
C ASP A 3 38.63 32.62 -28.27
N PRO A 4 37.88 32.79 -27.17
CA PRO A 4 37.16 31.72 -26.50
C PRO A 4 35.69 31.80 -26.92
N ASP A 5 35.20 30.85 -27.72
CA ASP A 5 33.83 30.33 -27.61
C ASP A 5 33.55 29.30 -28.71
N ALA A 6 33.78 28.04 -28.35
CA ALA A 6 33.30 26.85 -29.04
C ALA A 6 31.79 26.61 -28.73
N PRO A 7 31.06 25.89 -29.58
CA PRO A 7 29.60 26.01 -29.70
C PRO A 7 28.82 25.34 -28.56
N GLY A 8 27.83 26.07 -28.03
CA GLY A 8 26.82 25.56 -27.12
C GLY A 8 25.88 24.57 -27.82
N GLY A 9 26.17 23.28 -27.66
CA GLY A 9 25.23 22.20 -27.97
C GLY A 9 24.19 22.08 -26.85
N ALA A 10 22.94 22.39 -27.18
CA ALA A 10 21.80 22.32 -26.29
C ALA A 10 21.67 20.94 -25.63
N SER A 11 21.80 20.91 -24.30
CA SER A 11 21.35 19.79 -23.49
C SER A 11 19.82 19.80 -23.49
N GLY A 12 19.22 19.00 -24.37
CA GLY A 12 17.79 18.70 -24.32
C GLY A 12 17.43 18.02 -22.99
N PRO A 13 16.16 18.13 -22.54
CA PRO A 13 15.71 17.47 -21.32
C PRO A 13 15.93 15.97 -21.45
N ARG A 14 16.78 15.44 -20.57
CA ARG A 14 17.02 14.00 -20.42
C ARG A 14 15.67 13.39 -20.05
N ALA A 15 15.09 12.60 -20.95
CA ALA A 15 13.92 11.80 -20.64
C ALA A 15 14.23 10.98 -19.37
N GLU A 16 13.55 11.29 -18.27
CA GLU A 16 13.63 10.51 -17.05
C GLU A 16 13.14 9.11 -17.39
N THR A 17 14.05 8.14 -17.38
CA THR A 17 13.75 6.75 -17.69
C THR A 17 12.66 6.22 -16.74
N PRO A 18 11.70 5.43 -17.24
CA PRO A 18 10.63 4.86 -16.43
C PRO A 18 11.17 4.06 -15.25
N THR A 19 10.91 4.54 -14.04
CA THR A 19 10.83 3.81 -12.76
C THR A 19 11.90 2.73 -12.53
N ASP A 20 13.03 3.13 -11.92
CA ASP A 20 13.98 2.21 -11.30
C ASP A 20 13.38 1.64 -10.00
N VAL A 21 12.43 0.72 -10.12
CA VAL A 21 11.89 -0.03 -8.99
C VAL A 21 12.80 -1.24 -8.78
N ASP A 22 13.76 -1.12 -7.87
CA ASP A 22 14.62 -2.25 -7.49
C ASP A 22 13.77 -3.36 -6.83
N PRO A 23 13.69 -4.57 -7.40
CA PRO A 23 12.94 -5.69 -6.82
C PRO A 23 13.39 -6.04 -5.40
N ARG A 24 14.66 -5.80 -5.04
CA ARG A 24 15.17 -6.02 -3.68
C ARG A 24 14.57 -5.06 -2.67
N ASN A 25 14.23 -3.83 -3.09
CA ASN A 25 13.53 -2.87 -2.26
C ASN A 25 12.07 -3.29 -2.03
N LEU A 26 11.45 -4.02 -2.97
CA LEU A 26 10.09 -4.56 -2.80
C LEU A 26 10.07 -5.74 -1.82
N VAL A 27 11.02 -6.67 -1.93
CA VAL A 27 11.16 -7.80 -0.97
C VAL A 27 11.49 -7.30 0.44
N LYS A 28 12.33 -6.26 0.56
CA LYS A 28 12.59 -5.66 1.87
C LYS A 28 11.33 -5.02 2.47
N ARG A 29 10.55 -4.29 1.65
CA ARG A 29 9.29 -3.69 2.09
C ARG A 29 8.26 -4.74 2.48
N GLU A 30 8.18 -5.87 1.78
CA GLU A 30 7.34 -7.01 2.19
C GLU A 30 7.68 -7.43 3.63
N GLN A 31 8.96 -7.65 3.91
CA GLN A 31 9.38 -8.11 5.23
C GLN A 31 9.05 -7.09 6.32
N ASP A 32 9.23 -5.80 6.04
CA ASP A 32 8.81 -4.70 6.93
C ASP A 32 7.28 -4.75 7.18
N PHE A 33 6.46 -4.94 6.14
CA PHE A 33 5.00 -5.05 6.26
C PHE A 33 4.55 -6.29 7.03
N TYR A 34 5.25 -7.42 6.89
CA TYR A 34 4.97 -8.65 7.64
C TYR A 34 5.33 -8.51 9.13
N GLU A 35 6.44 -7.84 9.43
CA GLU A 35 6.84 -7.51 10.79
C GLU A 35 5.85 -6.54 11.45
N GLU A 36 5.43 -5.50 10.73
CA GLU A 36 4.39 -4.56 11.18
C GLU A 36 3.05 -5.27 11.41
N HIS A 37 2.61 -6.13 10.48
CA HIS A 37 1.43 -6.96 10.67
C HIS A 37 1.51 -7.77 11.97
N THR A 38 2.64 -8.46 12.19
CA THR A 38 2.84 -9.29 13.38
C THR A 38 2.83 -8.45 14.66
N ALA A 39 3.43 -7.25 14.63
CA ALA A 39 3.42 -6.31 15.74
C ALA A 39 2.00 -5.82 16.05
N VAL A 40 1.22 -5.45 15.02
CA VAL A 40 -0.18 -5.04 15.16
C VAL A 40 -1.01 -6.16 15.77
N VAL A 41 -0.93 -7.38 15.24
CA VAL A 41 -1.69 -8.53 15.77
C VAL A 41 -1.38 -8.78 17.25
N ARG A 42 -0.10 -8.69 17.66
CA ARG A 42 0.29 -8.84 19.06
C ARG A 42 -0.24 -7.72 19.95
N ALA A 43 -0.12 -6.47 19.50
CA ALA A 43 -0.62 -5.31 20.24
C ALA A 43 -2.14 -5.37 20.43
N VAL A 44 -2.86 -5.82 19.40
CA VAL A 44 -4.31 -6.05 19.44
C VAL A 44 -4.65 -7.14 20.43
N ALA A 45 -3.95 -8.27 20.43
CA ALA A 45 -4.19 -9.34 21.38
C ALA A 45 -4.00 -8.89 22.84
N ASP A 46 -2.91 -8.16 23.14
CA ASP A 46 -2.67 -7.59 24.48
C ASP A 46 -3.76 -6.57 24.86
N ALA A 47 -4.17 -5.71 23.92
CA ALA A 47 -5.27 -4.77 24.16
C ALA A 47 -6.59 -5.50 24.46
N MET A 48 -6.90 -6.60 23.76
CA MET A 48 -8.11 -7.39 24.00
C MET A 48 -8.08 -8.08 25.36
N GLU A 49 -6.94 -8.61 25.78
CA GLU A 49 -6.78 -9.21 27.12
C GLU A 49 -7.01 -8.17 28.22
N ARG A 50 -6.45 -6.96 28.06
CA ARG A 50 -6.66 -5.85 29.00
C ARG A 50 -8.11 -5.38 29.02
N LEU A 51 -8.77 -5.33 27.86
CA LEU A 51 -10.19 -5.01 27.81
C LEU A 51 -11.03 -6.09 28.51
N ALA A 52 -10.73 -7.37 28.32
CA ALA A 52 -11.42 -8.44 29.04
C ALA A 52 -11.23 -8.30 30.56
N ALA A 53 -10.00 -8.01 31.01
CA ALA A 53 -9.70 -7.79 32.42
C ALA A 53 -10.45 -6.58 33.00
N LEU A 54 -10.55 -5.47 32.25
CA LEU A 54 -11.30 -4.29 32.67
C LEU A 54 -12.80 -4.56 32.75
N GLY A 55 -13.36 -5.38 31.86
CA GLY A 55 -14.75 -5.84 31.96
C GLY A 55 -14.99 -6.64 33.24
N ASN A 56 -14.09 -7.59 33.54
CA ASN A 56 -14.17 -8.42 34.74
C ASN A 56 -13.99 -7.62 36.05
N PHE A 57 -13.23 -6.53 36.03
CA PHE A 57 -13.04 -5.66 37.19
C PHE A 57 -14.35 -5.11 37.76
N TRP A 58 -15.32 -4.80 36.89
CA TRP A 58 -16.62 -4.26 37.31
C TRP A 58 -17.57 -5.31 37.90
N GLY A 59 -17.25 -6.61 37.76
CA GLY A 59 -18.01 -7.70 38.36
C GLY A 59 -19.44 -7.87 37.80
N ASP A 60 -20.20 -8.73 38.47
CA ASP A 60 -21.56 -9.15 38.04
C ASP A 60 -22.70 -8.54 38.88
N ASP A 61 -22.39 -7.52 39.69
CA ASP A 61 -23.42 -6.76 40.39
C ASP A 61 -24.29 -5.94 39.41
N SER A 62 -25.29 -5.24 39.93
CA SER A 62 -26.20 -4.47 39.08
C SER A 62 -25.48 -3.37 38.28
N ASP A 63 -24.44 -2.76 38.86
CA ASP A 63 -23.71 -1.67 38.23
C ASP A 63 -22.71 -2.21 37.20
N GLY A 64 -22.04 -3.33 37.51
CA GLY A 64 -21.18 -4.06 36.59
C GLY A 64 -21.93 -4.59 35.36
N ARG A 65 -23.12 -5.18 35.54
CA ARG A 65 -23.97 -5.57 34.41
C ARG A 65 -24.43 -4.37 33.58
N ARG A 66 -24.79 -3.26 34.23
CA ARG A 66 -25.22 -2.04 33.56
C ARG A 66 -24.09 -1.40 32.77
N PHE A 67 -22.86 -1.47 33.27
CA PHE A 67 -21.65 -1.08 32.54
C PHE A 67 -21.39 -2.02 31.36
N TYR A 68 -21.48 -3.33 31.57
CA TYR A 68 -21.16 -4.34 30.56
C TYR A 68 -22.13 -4.35 29.39
N GLU A 69 -23.44 -4.44 29.68
CA GLU A 69 -24.52 -4.52 28.69
C GLU A 69 -24.91 -3.14 28.16
N GLY A 70 -24.75 -2.09 28.98
CA GLY A 70 -25.21 -0.75 28.70
C GLY A 70 -26.56 -0.45 29.36
N ALA A 71 -26.96 0.82 29.31
CA ALA A 71 -28.23 1.28 29.84
C ALA A 71 -28.74 2.53 29.14
N GLU A 72 -30.03 2.78 29.28
CA GLU A 72 -30.68 4.01 28.79
C GLU A 72 -30.45 4.21 27.28
N GLY A 73 -30.48 3.11 26.53
CA GLY A 73 -30.27 3.13 25.07
C GLY A 73 -28.82 3.38 24.63
N ARG A 74 -27.86 3.35 25.55
CA ARG A 74 -26.43 3.48 25.22
C ARG A 74 -25.77 2.12 25.17
N ASN A 75 -24.85 1.97 24.22
CA ASN A 75 -23.99 0.80 24.10
C ASN A 75 -23.14 0.64 25.37
N GLY A 76 -23.16 -0.57 25.94
CA GLY A 76 -22.28 -0.95 27.04
C GLY A 76 -20.87 -1.27 26.60
N TYR A 77 -20.05 -1.61 27.59
CA TYR A 77 -18.66 -2.00 27.41
C TYR A 77 -18.48 -3.14 26.41
N ARG A 78 -19.38 -4.13 26.40
CA ARG A 78 -19.35 -5.26 25.46
C ARG A 78 -19.40 -4.82 24.00
N ALA A 79 -20.28 -3.87 23.68
CA ALA A 79 -20.42 -3.38 22.32
C ALA A 79 -19.22 -2.53 21.91
N ALA A 80 -18.69 -1.72 22.83
CA ALA A 80 -17.48 -0.94 22.59
C ALA A 80 -16.25 -1.84 22.38
N SER A 81 -16.05 -2.87 23.21
CA SER A 81 -14.94 -3.81 23.07
C SER A 81 -15.02 -4.60 21.76
N ALA A 82 -16.21 -5.06 21.37
CA ALA A 82 -16.43 -5.74 20.10
C ALA A 82 -16.13 -4.84 18.88
N ALA A 83 -16.45 -3.54 18.96
CA ALA A 83 -16.13 -2.59 17.91
C ALA A 83 -14.60 -2.39 17.78
N VAL A 84 -13.89 -2.29 18.91
CA VAL A 84 -12.41 -2.20 18.92
C VAL A 84 -11.80 -3.46 18.32
N GLU A 85 -12.28 -4.64 18.72
CA GLU A 85 -11.83 -5.93 18.17
C GLU A 85 -12.01 -5.99 16.65
N SER A 86 -13.18 -5.60 16.15
CA SER A 86 -13.46 -5.58 14.72
C SER A 86 -12.55 -4.62 13.95
N HIS A 87 -12.34 -3.41 14.46
CA HIS A 87 -11.43 -2.44 13.83
C HIS A 87 -9.98 -2.92 13.81
N ALA A 88 -9.54 -3.53 14.91
CA ALA A 88 -8.22 -4.11 15.01
C ALA A 88 -7.99 -5.27 14.03
N ALA A 89 -8.98 -6.16 13.88
CA ALA A 89 -8.93 -7.24 12.90
C ALA A 89 -8.85 -6.71 11.47
N ASN A 90 -9.66 -5.70 11.12
CA ASN A 90 -9.62 -5.06 9.80
C ASN A 90 -8.26 -4.41 9.50
N LEU A 91 -7.63 -3.79 10.52
CA LEU A 91 -6.31 -3.19 10.38
C LEU A 91 -5.25 -4.26 10.10
N ALA A 92 -5.25 -5.36 10.87
CA ALA A 92 -4.33 -6.47 10.66
C ALA A 92 -4.50 -7.08 9.25
N GLU A 93 -5.73 -7.30 8.79
CA GLU A 93 -6.01 -7.81 7.44
C GLU A 93 -5.49 -6.86 6.35
N ALA A 94 -5.64 -5.54 6.54
CA ALA A 94 -5.12 -4.55 5.60
C ALA A 94 -3.59 -4.63 5.45
N TYR A 95 -2.85 -4.73 6.55
CA TYR A 95 -1.39 -4.89 6.51
C TYR A 95 -0.96 -6.17 5.79
N LEU A 96 -1.62 -7.29 6.05
CA LEU A 96 -1.36 -8.56 5.37
C LEU A 96 -1.60 -8.44 3.85
N ARG A 97 -2.70 -7.79 3.46
CA ARG A 97 -3.05 -7.60 2.05
C ARG A 97 -2.02 -6.73 1.33
N ILE A 98 -1.60 -5.61 1.94
CA ILE A 98 -0.57 -4.74 1.36
C ILE A 98 0.74 -5.51 1.17
N GLY A 99 1.15 -6.31 2.15
CA GLY A 99 2.32 -7.19 2.03
C GLY A 99 2.22 -8.13 0.83
N ASN A 100 1.10 -8.85 0.70
CA ASN A 100 0.86 -9.77 -0.42
C ASN A 100 0.86 -9.07 -1.79
N ASP A 101 0.22 -7.89 -1.89
CA ASP A 101 0.16 -7.13 -3.14
C ASP A 101 1.57 -6.66 -3.56
N LEU A 102 2.44 -6.31 -2.59
CA LEU A 102 3.84 -5.97 -2.84
C LEU A 102 4.66 -7.17 -3.34
N VAL A 103 4.41 -8.38 -2.82
CA VAL A 103 5.04 -9.63 -3.33
C VAL A 103 4.64 -9.91 -4.76
N ILE A 104 3.37 -9.77 -5.07
CA ILE A 104 2.84 -9.97 -6.43
C ILE A 104 3.48 -8.94 -7.37
N ALA A 105 3.55 -7.67 -6.97
CA ALA A 105 4.19 -6.62 -7.75
C ALA A 105 5.69 -6.92 -7.97
N GLY A 106 6.42 -7.31 -6.92
CA GLY A 106 7.84 -7.67 -7.02
C GLY A 106 8.08 -8.85 -7.95
N THR A 107 7.26 -9.89 -7.85
CA THR A 107 7.33 -11.08 -8.71
C THR A 107 7.05 -10.73 -10.18
N ASN A 108 6.01 -9.91 -10.43
CA ASN A 108 5.66 -9.47 -11.78
C ASN A 108 6.77 -8.61 -12.40
N ILE A 109 7.38 -7.71 -11.62
CA ILE A 109 8.48 -6.86 -12.07
C ILE A 109 9.73 -7.71 -12.36
N GLN A 110 10.07 -8.68 -11.51
CA GLN A 110 11.23 -9.53 -11.71
C GLN A 110 11.05 -10.51 -12.88
N GLY A 111 9.84 -11.04 -13.07
CA GLY A 111 9.51 -11.97 -14.15
C GLY A 111 9.24 -11.31 -15.50
N ALA A 112 9.09 -9.99 -15.55
CA ALA A 112 8.81 -9.27 -16.79
C ALA A 112 10.01 -9.27 -17.74
N ASN A 113 9.75 -9.60 -19.01
CA ASN A 113 10.71 -9.41 -20.09
C ASN A 113 10.66 -7.94 -20.53
N TRP A 114 11.37 -7.09 -19.79
CA TRP A 114 11.39 -5.65 -20.00
C TRP A 114 11.88 -5.23 -21.39
N ASP A 115 12.77 -6.03 -22.01
CA ASP A 115 13.21 -5.78 -23.38
C ASP A 115 12.06 -5.92 -24.38
N THR A 116 11.20 -6.93 -24.19
CA THR A 116 10.02 -7.14 -25.03
C THR A 116 8.98 -6.05 -24.80
N ILE A 117 8.73 -5.67 -23.55
CA ILE A 117 7.80 -4.59 -23.20
C ILE A 117 8.28 -3.26 -23.79
N ALA A 118 9.57 -2.94 -23.66
CA ALA A 118 10.16 -1.72 -24.21
C ALA A 118 10.10 -1.68 -25.75
N GLN A 119 10.14 -2.83 -26.43
CA GLN A 119 9.93 -2.92 -27.88
C GLN A 119 8.47 -2.68 -28.27
N MET A 120 7.51 -3.18 -27.48
CA MET A 120 6.09 -2.94 -27.72
C MET A 120 5.72 -1.47 -27.53
N VAL A 121 6.19 -0.83 -26.44
CA VAL A 121 5.93 0.60 -26.19
C VAL A 121 6.47 1.47 -27.33
N ARG A 122 7.71 1.23 -27.78
CA ARG A 122 8.29 1.96 -28.92
C ARG A 122 7.48 1.80 -30.21
N LYS A 123 6.91 0.62 -30.47
CA LYS A 123 6.03 0.40 -31.64
C LYS A 123 4.71 1.16 -31.52
N VAL A 124 4.15 1.26 -30.32
CA VAL A 124 2.93 2.03 -30.07
C VAL A 124 3.19 3.53 -30.25
N ASP A 125 4.26 4.07 -29.66
CA ASP A 125 4.62 5.49 -29.82
C ASP A 125 4.83 5.88 -31.29
N GLN A 126 5.46 5.00 -32.07
CA GLN A 126 5.66 5.20 -33.52
C GLN A 126 4.35 5.23 -34.32
N HIS A 127 3.31 4.52 -33.88
CA HIS A 127 1.97 4.59 -34.51
C HIS A 127 1.15 5.80 -34.05
N VAL A 128 1.47 6.41 -32.92
CA VAL A 128 0.80 7.64 -32.46
C VAL A 128 1.40 8.88 -33.13
N GLU A 129 2.69 8.89 -33.45
CA GLU A 129 3.36 9.99 -34.17
C GLU A 129 3.13 10.01 -35.68
N THR A 130 2.56 8.95 -36.25
CA THR A 130 2.11 8.96 -37.65
C THR A 130 0.61 9.28 -37.68
N PRO A 131 0.18 10.57 -37.79
CA PRO A 131 -1.18 10.82 -38.22
C PRO A 131 -1.34 10.17 -39.59
N GLU A 132 -2.39 9.36 -39.74
CA GLU A 132 -2.88 8.88 -41.03
C GLU A 132 -2.93 10.06 -42.00
N THR A 133 -1.87 10.17 -42.81
CA THR A 133 -1.78 11.13 -43.90
C THR A 133 -2.31 10.39 -45.10
N ASP A 134 -3.62 10.14 -45.10
CA ASP A 134 -4.34 9.67 -46.26
C ASP A 134 -5.77 10.22 -46.24
N ALA A 135 -5.90 11.42 -46.82
CA ALA A 135 -7.04 11.75 -47.66
C ALA A 135 -6.62 12.89 -48.59
N GLU A 136 -5.76 12.57 -49.56
CA GLU A 136 -5.68 13.32 -50.82
C GLU A 136 -7.03 13.14 -51.53
N VAL A 137 -7.95 14.08 -51.29
CA VAL A 137 -9.22 14.17 -52.03
C VAL A 137 -8.91 14.68 -53.42
N THR A 138 -9.05 13.78 -54.39
CA THR A 138 -9.01 14.06 -55.83
C THR A 138 -10.26 14.77 -56.30
#